data_AF-A0A3C1PR96-F1
#
_entry.id   AF-A0A3C1PR96-F1
#
_cell.length_a   1.000
_cell.length_b   1.000
_cell.length_c   1.000
_cell.angle_alpha   90.00
_cell.angle_beta   90.00
_cell.angle_gamma   90.00
#
_symmetry.space_group_name_H-M   'P 1'
#
loop_
_entity.id
_entity.type
_entity.pdbx_description
1 polymer ?
#
loop_
_entity_poly.entity_id
_entity_poly.type
_entity_poly.pdbx_seq_one_letter_code
_entity_poly.pdbx_strand_id
1 'polypeptide(L)'
;MKLFEKVKNQFNKQSNITDSNGIMFNFMNLPKQNRKDNVYICCWLIQNGDWINENEPLYLIRVGEKSVSGHILKSQPLKAQYSGIIEILVQEDEQITSEKQIYKVYQIGEYLNENSKYKAQFMFYFNGYKCQYFQDNYKHRMQIKQWYYNDGDFVNENDVVISFGFADFNLRDKELYYHRAEKTGFLEIKSHSIMSVRQKEHIYTINEDDTKRTENLFRNFPKIEKDNFDGKLNIKWGCVAGSNFGGIVSYDLSNKISLCLSFNYINNEDRIIFQFYSNQLKIKKGDSISFLFQNKNVIHFELNSKPIIAKDYNNKTIFEFREVITQDELKIFEEQDFDSWKIAFLSEQNEIIGGLVGYGKYEVKNNLNIALKKLTKDYKQLINKEIENYQPILKRENIITEVKSQSNNEECHVYLMVDTTNGYYKIGISNKPEYREKTLQSEKPTIELIIAKKFPTRLIAESIEKALHNSFENKRLRGEWFNLPPKDVNDIINSLK
;
A
#
# COMPACT_ATOMS: atom_id res chain seq x y z
N MET A 1 8.87 30.33 7.05
CA MET A 1 9.69 31.41 7.65
C MET A 1 9.00 32.79 7.64
N LYS A 2 8.60 33.37 6.49
CA LYS A 2 7.96 34.72 6.45
C LYS A 2 6.56 34.81 7.09
N LEU A 3 5.81 33.70 7.16
CA LEU A 3 4.53 33.63 7.89
C LEU A 3 4.73 33.66 9.42
N PHE A 4 5.85 33.10 9.89
CA PHE A 4 6.21 32.98 11.31
C PHE A 4 6.51 34.37 11.92
N GLU A 5 7.19 35.25 11.19
CA GLU A 5 7.49 36.62 11.67
C GLU A 5 6.27 37.54 11.68
N LYS A 6 5.34 37.39 10.72
CA LYS A 6 4.10 38.19 10.69
C LYS A 6 3.17 37.85 11.85
N VAL A 7 3.09 36.59 12.25
CA VAL A 7 2.27 36.12 13.38
C VAL A 7 2.89 36.53 14.73
N LYS A 8 4.22 36.45 14.86
CA LYS A 8 4.93 36.91 16.07
C LYS A 8 4.62 38.37 16.42
N ASN A 9 4.52 39.23 15.41
CA ASN A 9 4.20 40.66 15.60
C ASN A 9 2.72 40.95 15.91
N GLN A 10 1.79 40.04 15.57
CA GLN A 10 0.37 40.21 15.88
C GLN A 10 0.03 39.75 17.31
N PHE A 11 0.74 38.75 17.84
CA PHE A 11 0.54 38.25 19.22
C PHE A 11 1.34 39.03 20.28
N ASN A 12 2.46 39.67 19.93
CA ASN A 12 3.21 40.55 20.84
C ASN A 12 2.42 41.77 21.34
N LYS A 13 1.22 42.04 20.80
CA LYS A 13 0.34 43.12 21.29
C LYS A 13 -0.61 42.69 22.42
N GLN A 14 -0.62 41.42 22.87
CA GLN A 14 -1.59 40.93 23.86
C GLN A 14 -1.04 40.24 25.12
N SER A 15 0.26 40.26 25.41
CA SER A 15 0.75 39.74 26.70
C SER A 15 2.04 40.41 27.18
N ASN A 16 1.92 41.25 28.21
CA ASN A 16 3.05 41.64 29.06
C ASN A 16 3.39 40.47 30.01
N ILE A 17 3.86 39.34 29.48
CA ILE A 17 4.48 38.27 30.27
C ILE A 17 5.99 38.47 30.09
N THR A 18 6.58 39.34 30.90
CA THR A 18 8.01 39.67 30.83
C THR A 18 8.88 38.88 31.80
N ASP A 19 8.33 37.96 32.58
CA ASP A 19 9.10 36.99 33.36
C ASP A 19 8.36 35.66 33.43
N SER A 20 9.08 34.55 33.22
CA SER A 20 8.62 33.16 33.42
C SER A 20 8.41 32.86 34.92
N ASN A 21 7.57 33.67 35.57
CA ASN A 21 7.35 33.59 37.00
C ASN A 21 6.54 32.34 37.31
N GLY A 22 7.14 31.50 38.14
CA GLY A 22 6.46 30.35 38.71
C GLY A 22 5.16 30.74 39.40
N ILE A 23 4.10 30.00 39.11
CA ILE A 23 2.82 30.24 39.77
C ILE A 23 2.79 29.42 41.05
N MET A 24 2.73 30.16 42.16
CA MET A 24 2.71 29.64 43.51
C MET A 24 1.29 29.27 43.92
N PHE A 25 1.15 28.18 44.66
CA PHE A 25 -0.14 27.83 45.24
C PHE A 25 -0.52 28.76 46.39
N ASN A 26 -1.68 29.40 46.32
CA ASN A 26 -2.17 30.21 47.43
C ASN A 26 -3.35 29.53 48.16
N PHE A 27 -3.12 29.06 49.39
CA PHE A 27 -4.17 28.47 50.25
C PHE A 27 -5.35 29.41 50.51
N MET A 28 -5.19 30.73 50.32
CA MET A 28 -6.29 31.68 50.44
C MET A 28 -7.40 31.43 49.42
N ASN A 29 -7.10 30.74 48.31
CA ASN A 29 -8.06 30.31 47.31
C ASN A 29 -8.97 29.17 47.80
N LEU A 30 -8.65 28.53 48.94
CA LEU A 30 -9.47 27.48 49.53
C LEU A 30 -10.51 28.03 50.51
N PRO A 31 -11.67 27.35 50.66
CA PRO A 31 -12.62 27.63 51.73
C PRO A 31 -11.94 27.69 53.09
N LYS A 32 -12.34 28.62 53.97
CA LYS A 32 -11.67 28.86 55.26
C LYS A 32 -11.47 27.59 56.09
N GLN A 33 -12.45 26.68 56.10
CA GLN A 33 -12.35 25.42 56.85
C GLN A 33 -11.27 24.46 56.34
N ASN A 34 -10.82 24.59 55.09
CA ASN A 34 -9.89 23.68 54.43
C ASN A 34 -8.43 24.21 54.41
N ARG A 35 -8.18 25.43 54.93
CA ARG A 35 -6.86 26.09 54.82
C ARG A 35 -5.78 25.51 55.73
N LYS A 36 -6.16 24.68 56.71
CA LYS A 36 -5.24 24.05 57.67
C LYS A 36 -4.93 22.59 57.32
N ASP A 37 -5.59 22.04 56.31
CA ASP A 37 -5.45 20.65 55.93
C ASP A 37 -4.31 20.48 54.91
N ASN A 38 -3.76 19.27 54.84
CA ASN A 38 -2.83 18.89 53.78
C ASN A 38 -3.55 18.95 52.42
N VAL A 39 -2.91 19.55 51.42
CA VAL A 39 -3.46 19.66 50.06
C VAL A 39 -2.55 18.91 49.10
N TYR A 40 -3.15 18.16 48.19
CA TYR A 40 -2.44 17.35 47.20
C TYR A 40 -2.96 17.68 45.81
N ILE A 41 -2.10 17.60 44.79
CA ILE A 41 -2.59 17.52 43.41
C ILE A 41 -3.26 16.16 43.25
N CYS A 42 -4.58 16.13 43.05
CA CYS A 42 -5.29 14.88 42.84
C CYS A 42 -5.04 14.36 41.42
N CYS A 43 -5.24 15.21 40.41
CA CYS A 43 -4.91 14.92 39.03
C CYS A 43 -4.80 16.19 38.20
N TRP A 44 -3.96 16.15 37.17
CA TRP A 44 -3.94 17.19 36.13
C TRP A 44 -5.03 16.92 35.08
N LEU A 45 -5.63 18.00 34.56
CA LEU A 45 -6.64 17.93 33.51
C LEU A 45 -6.03 18.11 32.11
N ILE A 46 -4.81 18.61 32.08
CA ILE A 46 -4.01 18.94 30.89
C ILE A 46 -2.70 18.14 30.90
N GLN A 47 -1.96 18.18 29.80
CA GLN A 47 -0.63 17.61 29.70
C GLN A 47 0.47 18.67 29.82
N ASN A 48 1.64 18.21 30.24
CA ASN A 48 2.85 19.00 30.21
C ASN A 48 3.16 19.39 28.75
N GLY A 49 3.36 20.68 28.50
CA GLY A 49 3.60 21.23 27.18
C GLY A 49 2.35 21.71 26.44
N ASP A 50 1.14 21.46 26.94
CA ASP A 50 -0.08 21.94 26.29
C ASP A 50 -0.19 23.48 26.36
N TRP A 51 -0.85 24.06 25.36
CA TRP A 51 -1.34 25.43 25.44
C TRP A 51 -2.56 25.51 26.37
N ILE A 52 -2.52 26.45 27.31
CA ILE A 52 -3.63 26.77 28.21
C ILE A 52 -4.09 28.20 27.96
N ASN A 53 -5.40 28.44 28.11
CA ASN A 53 -5.94 29.80 28.15
C ASN A 53 -6.09 30.28 29.59
N GLU A 54 -5.97 31.59 29.81
CA GLU A 54 -6.33 32.21 31.08
C GLU A 54 -7.75 31.76 31.49
N ASN A 55 -7.91 31.44 32.77
CA ASN A 55 -9.12 30.90 33.37
C ASN A 55 -9.49 29.44 32.98
N GLU A 56 -8.66 28.73 32.21
CA GLU A 56 -8.87 27.30 31.89
C GLU A 56 -8.57 26.40 33.11
N PRO A 57 -9.43 25.42 33.44
CA PRO A 57 -9.16 24.43 34.48
C PRO A 57 -7.88 23.60 34.21
N LEU A 58 -6.94 23.57 35.18
CA LEU A 58 -5.65 22.90 35.03
C LEU A 58 -5.54 21.58 35.79
N TYR A 59 -5.98 21.54 37.03
CA TYR A 59 -5.85 20.37 37.91
C TYR A 59 -6.92 20.39 38.99
N LEU A 60 -7.17 19.22 39.57
CA LEU A 60 -7.96 19.04 40.76
C LEU A 60 -7.07 18.89 41.97
N ILE A 61 -7.52 19.42 43.10
CA ILE A 61 -6.86 19.21 44.39
C ILE A 61 -7.66 18.26 45.27
N ARG A 62 -6.96 17.54 46.14
CA ARG A 62 -7.52 16.81 47.28
C ARG A 62 -7.13 17.53 48.56
N VAL A 63 -8.08 17.72 49.46
CA VAL A 63 -7.85 18.28 50.79
C VAL A 63 -7.99 17.16 51.82
N GLY A 64 -6.96 16.95 52.64
CA GLY A 64 -6.87 15.87 53.64
C GLY A 64 -6.20 14.59 53.12
N GLU A 65 -5.91 13.69 54.07
CA GLU A 65 -5.30 12.37 53.82
C GLU A 65 -6.26 11.40 53.13
N LYS A 66 -5.72 10.36 52.46
CA LYS A 66 -6.54 9.26 51.93
C LYS A 66 -7.09 8.44 53.11
N SER A 67 -8.40 8.47 53.36
CA SER A 67 -9.04 7.56 54.34
C SER A 67 -9.20 6.15 53.76
N VAL A 68 -9.18 5.14 54.64
CA VAL A 68 -9.40 3.72 54.28
C VAL A 68 -10.83 3.46 53.75
N SER A 69 -11.79 4.34 54.07
CA SER A 69 -13.21 4.21 53.74
C SER A 69 -13.68 5.02 52.51
N GLY A 70 -12.78 5.68 51.78
CA GLY A 70 -13.13 6.45 50.58
C GLY A 70 -13.20 7.96 50.82
N HIS A 71 -12.67 8.68 49.84
CA HIS A 71 -12.32 10.10 49.88
C HIS A 71 -13.48 11.07 50.16
N ILE A 72 -13.26 12.10 50.98
CA ILE A 72 -13.96 13.38 50.80
C ILE A 72 -13.22 14.15 49.70
N LEU A 73 -13.56 13.84 48.45
CA LEU A 73 -13.10 14.58 47.28
C LEU A 73 -13.84 15.93 47.23
N LYS A 74 -13.28 16.96 47.88
CA LYS A 74 -13.60 18.36 47.54
C LYS A 74 -12.68 18.80 46.40
N SER A 75 -12.89 18.25 45.21
CA SER A 75 -12.14 18.66 44.03
C SER A 75 -12.67 19.98 43.51
N GLN A 76 -11.87 21.05 43.63
CA GLN A 76 -12.12 22.30 42.91
C GLN A 76 -11.10 22.42 41.78
N PRO A 77 -11.54 22.66 40.53
CA PRO A 77 -10.61 22.96 39.46
C PRO A 77 -9.93 24.29 39.73
N LEU A 78 -8.60 24.29 39.76
CA LEU A 78 -7.84 25.53 39.77
C LEU A 78 -7.57 25.97 38.34
N LYS A 79 -7.83 27.25 38.11
CA LYS A 79 -7.79 27.85 36.79
C LYS A 79 -6.42 28.47 36.51
N ALA A 80 -6.02 28.48 35.24
CA ALA A 80 -4.83 29.17 34.77
C ALA A 80 -4.91 30.67 35.05
N GLN A 81 -3.79 31.26 35.50
CA GLN A 81 -3.69 32.71 35.68
C GLN A 81 -3.26 33.44 34.41
N TYR A 82 -2.60 32.74 33.49
CA TYR A 82 -2.12 33.30 32.23
C TYR A 82 -2.30 32.27 31.12
N SER A 83 -2.39 32.76 29.89
CA SER A 83 -2.33 31.93 28.69
C SER A 83 -0.88 31.63 28.30
N GLY A 84 -0.60 30.42 27.84
CA GLY A 84 0.72 30.03 27.33
C GLY A 84 0.96 28.53 27.35
N ILE A 85 2.21 28.12 27.15
CA ILE A 85 2.63 26.72 27.19
C ILE A 85 2.96 26.34 28.63
N ILE A 86 2.29 25.32 29.17
CA ILE A 86 2.48 24.92 30.57
C ILE A 86 3.65 23.94 30.75
N GLU A 87 4.47 24.19 31.77
CA GLU A 87 5.36 23.18 32.35
C GLU A 87 4.82 22.76 33.71
N ILE A 88 4.52 21.46 33.85
CA ILE A 88 4.06 20.87 35.10
C ILE A 88 5.28 20.53 35.97
N LEU A 89 5.36 21.10 37.17
CA LEU A 89 6.49 20.90 38.10
C LEU A 89 6.17 19.96 39.26
N VAL A 90 4.88 19.70 39.51
CA VAL A 90 4.41 18.91 40.66
C VAL A 90 3.64 17.69 40.17
N GLN A 91 3.99 16.53 40.72
CA GLN A 91 3.40 15.26 40.36
C GLN A 91 2.01 15.07 40.98
N GLU A 92 1.24 14.14 40.44
CA GLU A 92 -0.02 13.72 41.05
C GLU A 92 0.24 13.03 42.39
N ASP A 93 -0.71 13.18 43.32
CA ASP A 93 -0.61 12.79 44.73
C ASP A 93 0.51 13.46 45.54
N GLU A 94 1.23 14.42 44.96
CA GLU A 94 2.24 15.19 45.69
C GLU A 94 1.59 16.27 46.56
N GLN A 95 2.08 16.40 47.80
CA GLN A 95 1.64 17.44 48.73
C GLN A 95 2.11 18.82 48.26
N ILE A 96 1.22 19.81 48.36
CA ILE A 96 1.43 21.19 47.97
C ILE A 96 1.53 22.06 49.24
N THR A 97 2.50 22.97 49.26
CA THR A 97 2.65 24.01 50.28
C THR A 97 2.43 25.40 49.67
N SER A 98 2.28 26.44 50.50
CA SER A 98 1.95 27.81 50.07
C SER A 98 3.03 28.44 49.19
N GLU A 99 4.24 27.92 49.34
CA GLU A 99 5.44 28.37 48.65
C GLU A 99 5.92 27.34 47.64
N LYS A 100 5.07 26.36 47.28
CA LYS A 100 5.40 25.43 46.22
C LYS A 100 4.97 26.01 44.88
N GLN A 101 5.93 26.09 43.98
CA GLN A 101 5.66 26.38 42.59
C GLN A 101 5.05 25.15 41.93
N ILE A 102 3.82 25.26 41.41
CA ILE A 102 3.12 24.11 40.83
C ILE A 102 3.42 23.98 39.33
N TYR A 103 3.45 25.09 38.62
CA TYR A 103 3.68 25.13 37.19
C TYR A 103 4.37 26.44 36.75
N LYS A 104 4.90 26.42 35.53
CA LYS A 104 5.32 27.62 34.78
C LYS A 104 4.49 27.75 33.52
N VAL A 105 4.42 28.97 33.01
CA VAL A 105 3.82 29.29 31.71
C VAL A 105 4.88 29.96 30.86
N TYR A 106 5.07 29.44 29.65
CA TYR A 106 6.04 29.89 28.66
C TYR A 106 5.34 30.49 27.44
N GLN A 107 6.03 31.34 26.70
CA GLN A 107 5.56 31.74 25.37
C GLN A 107 5.75 30.58 24.37
N ILE A 108 5.01 30.64 23.25
CA ILE A 108 5.18 29.69 22.14
C ILE A 108 6.65 29.70 21.68
N GLY A 109 7.24 28.52 21.58
CA GLY A 109 8.62 28.31 21.15
C GLY A 109 9.66 28.26 22.27
N GLU A 110 9.33 28.67 23.50
CA GLU A 110 10.31 28.76 24.59
C GLU A 110 10.48 27.45 25.39
N TYR A 111 9.47 26.58 25.40
CA TYR A 111 9.51 25.33 26.14
C TYR A 111 9.86 24.14 25.24
N LEU A 112 10.84 23.33 25.67
CA LEU A 112 11.34 22.20 24.88
C LEU A 112 10.26 21.15 24.60
N ASN A 113 9.40 20.88 25.58
CA ASN A 113 8.34 19.87 25.48
C ASN A 113 7.00 20.46 25.04
N GLU A 114 6.99 21.62 24.40
CA GLU A 114 5.78 22.25 23.88
C GLU A 114 5.01 21.31 22.93
N ASN A 115 3.73 21.11 23.22
CA ASN A 115 2.73 20.43 22.42
C ASN A 115 1.75 21.47 21.85
N SER A 116 2.11 22.08 20.72
CA SER A 116 1.32 23.12 20.10
C SER A 116 1.15 22.88 18.60
N LYS A 117 0.14 23.51 18.01
CA LYS A 117 -0.12 23.43 16.57
C LYS A 117 1.04 23.95 15.69
N TYR A 118 1.98 24.69 16.28
CA TYR A 118 3.13 25.28 15.59
C TYR A 118 4.36 24.35 15.56
N LYS A 119 4.31 23.21 16.25
CA LYS A 119 5.34 22.17 16.16
C LYS A 119 5.07 21.24 15.01
N ALA A 120 6.11 20.55 14.54
CA ALA A 120 6.02 19.53 13.50
C ALA A 120 5.00 18.43 13.84
N GLN A 121 4.85 18.13 15.12
CA GLN A 121 3.93 17.14 15.66
C GLN A 121 3.03 17.80 16.72
N PHE A 122 1.73 17.50 16.65
CA PHE A 122 0.78 17.81 17.71
C PHE A 122 0.17 16.51 18.25
N MET A 123 0.07 16.36 19.56
CA MET A 123 -0.45 15.18 20.23
C MET A 123 -1.76 15.53 20.95
N PHE A 124 -2.85 14.86 20.58
CA PHE A 124 -4.12 15.03 21.27
C PHE A 124 -4.27 14.01 22.39
N TYR A 125 -4.47 14.51 23.60
CA TYR A 125 -4.75 13.72 24.79
C TYR A 125 -6.18 13.96 25.24
N PHE A 126 -6.91 12.88 25.54
CA PHE A 126 -8.30 12.99 25.95
C PHE A 126 -8.44 13.73 27.28
N ASN A 127 -9.32 14.74 27.30
CA ASN A 127 -9.66 15.47 28.52
C ASN A 127 -11.16 15.40 28.77
N GLY A 128 -11.56 14.51 29.68
CA GLY A 128 -12.96 14.32 30.07
C GLY A 128 -13.61 15.58 30.64
N TYR A 129 -12.85 16.50 31.24
CA TYR A 129 -13.41 17.76 31.78
C TYR A 129 -13.98 18.70 30.73
N LYS A 130 -13.50 18.60 29.48
CA LYS A 130 -14.04 19.35 28.35
C LYS A 130 -15.39 18.78 27.88
N CYS A 131 -15.72 17.55 28.27
CA CYS A 131 -17.04 16.96 28.10
C CYS A 131 -17.94 17.39 29.27
N GLN A 132 -18.93 18.25 29.03
CA GLN A 132 -19.81 18.85 30.06
C GLN A 132 -20.34 17.82 31.08
N TYR A 133 -20.65 16.60 30.66
CA TYR A 133 -21.19 15.53 31.51
C TYR A 133 -20.21 14.93 32.54
N PHE A 134 -18.89 15.01 32.30
CA PHE A 134 -17.89 14.46 33.22
C PHE A 134 -17.85 15.21 34.55
N GLN A 135 -18.36 16.44 34.57
CA GLN A 135 -18.44 17.29 35.76
C GLN A 135 -19.50 16.78 36.75
N ASP A 136 -20.53 16.08 36.27
CA ASP A 136 -21.71 15.73 37.07
C ASP A 136 -21.78 14.23 37.45
N ASN A 137 -21.15 13.31 36.71
CA ASN A 137 -21.21 11.88 36.99
C ASN A 137 -19.94 11.10 36.60
N TYR A 138 -18.98 10.98 37.53
CA TYR A 138 -17.76 10.15 37.41
C TYR A 138 -18.00 8.64 37.15
N LYS A 139 -19.26 8.19 37.07
CA LYS A 139 -19.62 6.77 36.92
C LYS A 139 -19.66 6.28 35.47
N HIS A 140 -19.74 7.18 34.49
CA HIS A 140 -19.85 6.78 33.08
C HIS A 140 -18.48 6.80 32.39
N ARG A 141 -18.13 5.68 31.75
CA ARG A 141 -16.90 5.56 30.96
C ARG A 141 -17.13 6.19 29.58
N MET A 142 -16.36 7.21 29.26
CA MET A 142 -16.37 7.81 27.92
C MET A 142 -15.84 6.80 26.89
N GLN A 143 -16.37 6.82 25.68
CA GLN A 143 -16.04 5.91 24.59
C GLN A 143 -15.78 6.68 23.31
N ILE A 144 -14.90 6.17 22.45
CA ILE A 144 -14.82 6.61 21.07
C ILE A 144 -16.06 6.07 20.36
N LYS A 145 -16.88 6.97 19.81
CA LYS A 145 -18.09 6.60 19.07
C LYS A 145 -17.81 6.47 17.58
N GLN A 146 -17.08 7.42 17.02
CA GLN A 146 -16.76 7.42 15.60
C GLN A 146 -15.46 8.15 15.32
N TRP A 147 -14.64 7.56 14.45
CA TRP A 147 -13.60 8.26 13.71
C TRP A 147 -14.17 8.75 12.37
N TYR A 148 -13.87 10.00 12.02
CA TYR A 148 -14.28 10.59 10.73
C TYR A 148 -13.19 10.49 9.67
N TYR A 149 -11.98 10.14 10.09
CA TYR A 149 -10.79 9.97 9.26
C TYR A 149 -10.10 8.67 9.65
N ASN A 150 -9.42 8.05 8.70
CA ASN A 150 -8.63 6.85 8.94
C ASN A 150 -7.19 7.22 9.33
N ASP A 151 -6.48 6.25 9.89
CA ASP A 151 -5.05 6.37 10.13
C ASP A 151 -4.30 6.64 8.81
N GLY A 152 -3.54 7.73 8.76
CA GLY A 152 -2.81 8.21 7.59
C GLY A 152 -3.54 9.25 6.73
N ASP A 153 -4.82 9.54 7.01
CA ASP A 153 -5.55 10.55 6.25
C ASP A 153 -5.06 11.96 6.58
N PHE A 154 -5.09 12.83 5.57
CA PHE A 154 -4.79 14.25 5.73
C PHE A 154 -6.02 14.99 6.26
N VAL A 155 -5.86 15.72 7.36
CA VAL A 155 -6.91 16.52 8.01
C VAL A 155 -6.55 18.01 7.95
N ASN A 156 -7.55 18.87 7.83
CA ASN A 156 -7.40 20.31 7.98
C ASN A 156 -7.67 20.75 9.42
N GLU A 157 -7.07 21.87 9.83
CA GLU A 157 -7.42 22.52 11.10
C GLU A 157 -8.94 22.77 11.17
N ASN A 158 -9.53 22.42 12.31
CA ASN A 158 -10.97 22.44 12.61
C ASN A 158 -11.83 21.33 11.98
N ASP A 159 -11.27 20.42 11.19
CA ASP A 159 -11.99 19.21 10.76
C ASP A 159 -12.44 18.40 11.97
N VAL A 160 -13.64 17.83 11.94
CA VAL A 160 -14.11 16.94 13.02
C VAL A 160 -13.40 15.61 12.86
N VAL A 161 -12.49 15.27 13.78
CA VAL A 161 -11.66 14.06 13.66
C VAL A 161 -12.33 12.86 14.32
N ILE A 162 -12.92 13.07 15.49
CA ILE A 162 -13.44 12.00 16.34
C ILE A 162 -14.63 12.51 17.16
N SER A 163 -15.59 11.63 17.40
CA SER A 163 -16.65 11.86 18.38
C SER A 163 -16.52 10.92 19.57
N PHE A 164 -16.78 11.47 20.75
CA PHE A 164 -16.83 10.76 22.02
C PHE A 164 -18.25 10.72 22.55
N GLY A 165 -18.61 9.66 23.25
CA GLY A 165 -19.90 9.59 23.95
C GLY A 165 -19.89 8.51 25.03
N PHE A 166 -20.98 8.38 25.77
CA PHE A 166 -21.14 7.33 26.77
C PHE A 166 -22.44 6.56 26.54
N ALA A 167 -22.44 5.28 26.92
CA ALA A 167 -23.65 4.48 26.97
C ALA A 167 -24.28 4.62 28.36
N ASP A 168 -25.55 5.00 28.42
CA ASP A 168 -26.38 4.83 29.61
C ASP A 168 -26.70 3.33 29.80
N PHE A 169 -27.12 2.90 30.99
CA PHE A 169 -27.54 1.51 31.30
C PHE A 169 -28.63 0.97 30.36
N ASN A 170 -29.34 1.86 29.67
CA ASN A 170 -30.37 1.54 28.68
C ASN A 170 -29.85 1.53 27.23
N LEU A 171 -28.53 1.54 27.00
CA LEU A 171 -27.87 1.51 25.68
C LEU A 171 -28.29 2.64 24.73
N ARG A 172 -28.84 3.74 25.25
CA ARG A 172 -29.15 4.94 24.44
C ARG A 172 -27.90 5.82 24.40
N ASP A 173 -27.37 6.05 23.21
CA ASP A 173 -26.30 7.03 22.97
C ASP A 173 -26.86 8.42 23.26
N LYS A 174 -26.51 8.99 24.41
CA LYS A 174 -27.17 10.22 24.89
C LYS A 174 -26.41 11.48 24.54
N GLU A 175 -25.09 11.46 24.39
CA GLU A 175 -24.33 12.69 24.14
C GLU A 175 -23.09 12.42 23.31
N LEU A 176 -22.86 13.30 22.32
CA LEU A 176 -21.71 13.27 21.44
C LEU A 176 -20.90 14.56 21.64
N TYR A 177 -19.65 14.41 22.08
CA TYR A 177 -18.65 15.46 22.02
C TYR A 177 -17.83 15.29 20.75
N TYR A 178 -17.85 16.30 19.88
CA TYR A 178 -17.09 16.31 18.63
C TYR A 178 -15.77 17.04 18.84
N HIS A 179 -14.68 16.29 18.75
CA HIS A 179 -13.34 16.86 18.80
C HIS A 179 -12.87 17.24 17.39
N ARG A 180 -12.23 18.40 17.30
CA ARG A 180 -11.76 18.98 16.03
C ARG A 180 -10.24 19.05 16.01
N ALA A 181 -9.64 18.83 14.83
CA ALA A 181 -8.21 18.89 14.63
C ALA A 181 -7.64 20.27 14.99
N GLU A 182 -6.60 20.28 15.83
CA GLU A 182 -5.92 21.51 16.27
C GLU A 182 -4.96 22.06 15.22
N LYS A 183 -4.58 21.25 14.23
CA LYS A 183 -3.73 21.64 13.12
C LYS A 183 -4.04 20.84 11.86
N THR A 184 -3.60 21.37 10.73
CA THR A 184 -3.55 20.65 9.46
C THR A 184 -2.37 19.67 9.44
N GLY A 185 -2.56 18.47 8.91
CA GLY A 185 -1.51 17.47 8.73
C GLY A 185 -2.03 16.04 8.57
N PHE A 186 -1.14 15.05 8.70
CA PHE A 186 -1.45 13.63 8.61
C PHE A 186 -1.80 13.06 9.98
N LEU A 187 -2.96 12.42 10.06
CA LEU A 187 -3.49 11.81 11.27
C LEU A 187 -2.81 10.47 11.54
N GLU A 188 -2.27 10.28 12.74
CA GLU A 188 -1.79 9.00 13.24
C GLU A 188 -2.61 8.60 14.48
N ILE A 189 -3.44 7.57 14.34
CA ILE A 189 -4.34 7.07 15.39
C ILE A 189 -3.55 6.21 16.37
N LYS A 190 -3.61 6.56 17.66
CA LYS A 190 -2.89 5.87 18.74
C LYS A 190 -3.80 4.98 19.58
N SER A 191 -5.03 5.44 19.84
CA SER A 191 -6.03 4.66 20.57
C SER A 191 -7.17 4.24 19.66
N HIS A 192 -7.44 2.93 19.66
CA HIS A 192 -8.61 2.33 19.02
C HIS A 192 -9.64 1.89 20.07
N SER A 193 -9.51 2.35 21.32
CA SER A 193 -10.36 1.90 22.43
C SER A 193 -11.80 2.39 22.26
N ILE A 194 -12.67 1.50 21.79
CA ILE A 194 -14.12 1.73 21.69
C ILE A 194 -14.79 1.58 23.06
N MET A 195 -14.19 0.81 23.98
CA MET A 195 -14.84 0.44 25.24
C MET A 195 -14.74 1.49 26.35
N SER A 196 -13.59 2.15 26.48
CA SER A 196 -13.40 3.22 27.43
C SER A 196 -12.15 4.03 27.12
N VAL A 197 -12.28 5.35 27.14
CA VAL A 197 -11.18 6.31 27.01
C VAL A 197 -10.86 6.87 28.39
N ARG A 198 -9.57 6.83 28.76
CA ARG A 198 -9.10 7.34 30.06
C ARG A 198 -8.72 8.81 29.95
N GLN A 199 -8.85 9.53 31.06
CA GLN A 199 -8.26 10.87 31.19
C GLN A 199 -6.77 10.81 30.81
N LYS A 200 -6.31 11.76 30.00
CA LYS A 200 -4.95 11.86 29.47
C LYS A 200 -4.51 10.72 28.54
N GLU A 201 -5.42 9.89 28.05
CA GLU A 201 -5.08 8.89 27.05
C GLU A 201 -4.65 9.57 25.74
N HIS A 202 -3.53 9.13 25.15
CA HIS A 202 -3.06 9.62 23.86
C HIS A 202 -3.93 9.03 22.75
N ILE A 203 -4.77 9.88 22.14
CA ILE A 203 -5.79 9.41 21.19
C ILE A 203 -5.24 9.41 19.77
N TYR A 204 -4.66 10.52 19.34
CA TYR A 204 -4.03 10.64 18.04
C TYR A 204 -2.89 11.66 18.05
N THR A 205 -2.14 11.65 16.96
CA THR A 205 -1.13 12.63 16.62
C THR A 205 -1.44 13.23 15.25
N ILE A 206 -1.18 14.52 15.05
CA ILE A 206 -1.14 15.13 13.72
C ILE A 206 0.30 15.51 13.41
N ASN A 207 0.85 14.92 12.35
CA ASN A 207 2.20 15.15 11.87
C ASN A 207 2.17 16.03 10.61
N GLU A 208 3.18 16.88 10.40
CA GLU A 208 3.33 17.62 9.14
C GLU A 208 3.67 16.72 7.95
N ASP A 209 4.31 15.59 8.22
CA ASP A 209 4.75 14.61 7.23
C ASP A 209 4.40 13.19 7.72
N ASP A 210 4.03 12.33 6.77
CA ASP A 210 3.60 10.95 7.04
C ASP A 210 4.73 9.92 6.86
N THR A 211 5.91 10.35 6.42
CA THR A 211 7.03 9.44 6.10
C THR A 211 7.37 8.52 7.26
N LYS A 212 7.49 9.05 8.48
CA LYS A 212 7.82 8.24 9.67
C LYS A 212 6.76 7.19 9.99
N ARG A 213 5.48 7.50 9.84
CA ARG A 213 4.39 6.53 10.06
C ARG A 213 4.45 5.45 8.98
N THR A 214 4.55 5.85 7.72
CA THR A 214 4.65 4.96 6.55
C THR A 214 5.86 4.01 6.64
N GLU A 215 7.03 4.51 7.03
CA GLU A 215 8.24 3.69 7.24
C GLU A 215 8.09 2.69 8.38
N ASN A 216 7.34 3.03 9.43
CA ASN A 216 7.12 2.15 10.56
C ASN A 216 6.03 1.10 10.31
N LEU A 217 4.95 1.48 9.65
CA LEU A 217 3.81 0.59 9.40
C LEU A 217 4.06 -0.35 8.23
N PHE A 218 4.55 0.17 7.10
CA PHE A 218 4.62 -0.55 5.84
C PHE A 218 6.05 -1.02 5.51
N ARG A 219 6.70 -1.66 6.48
CA ARG A 219 8.06 -2.20 6.31
C ARG A 219 8.07 -3.36 5.32
N ASN A 220 9.06 -3.35 4.42
CA ASN A 220 9.32 -4.41 3.47
C ASN A 220 10.66 -5.06 3.80
N PHE A 221 10.69 -6.39 3.85
CA PHE A 221 11.90 -7.17 4.13
C PHE A 221 12.20 -8.09 2.94
N PRO A 222 13.25 -7.79 2.15
CA PRO A 222 13.60 -8.62 1.01
C PRO A 222 14.29 -9.92 1.45
N LYS A 223 14.19 -10.93 0.58
CA LYS A 223 14.94 -12.17 0.60
C LYS A 223 15.79 -12.20 -0.66
N ILE A 224 17.10 -12.08 -0.48
CA ILE A 224 18.07 -12.07 -1.56
C ILE A 224 18.75 -13.44 -1.57
N GLU A 225 18.61 -14.16 -2.68
CA GLU A 225 19.15 -15.50 -2.90
C GLU A 225 20.11 -15.44 -4.07
N LYS A 226 21.35 -15.92 -3.90
CA LYS A 226 22.31 -16.08 -4.99
C LYS A 226 22.39 -17.56 -5.35
N ASP A 227 22.17 -17.88 -6.62
CA ASP A 227 22.39 -19.23 -7.12
C ASP A 227 23.89 -19.53 -7.12
N ASN A 228 24.28 -20.62 -6.46
CA ASN A 228 25.69 -20.99 -6.31
C ASN A 228 26.31 -21.57 -7.59
N PHE A 229 25.50 -21.99 -8.56
CA PHE A 229 25.97 -22.61 -9.80
C PHE A 229 26.20 -21.59 -10.91
N ASP A 230 25.22 -20.72 -11.16
CA ASP A 230 25.31 -19.73 -12.24
C ASP A 230 25.49 -18.30 -11.74
N GLY A 231 25.52 -18.09 -10.42
CA GLY A 231 25.74 -16.80 -9.79
C GLY A 231 24.55 -15.84 -9.88
N LYS A 232 23.41 -16.28 -10.44
CA LYS A 232 22.25 -15.41 -10.64
C LYS A 232 21.64 -14.99 -9.31
N LEU A 233 21.26 -13.72 -9.26
CA LEU A 233 20.59 -13.14 -8.10
C LEU A 233 19.07 -13.24 -8.25
N ASN A 234 18.41 -13.72 -7.22
CA ASN A 234 16.96 -13.72 -7.10
C ASN A 234 16.59 -12.85 -5.89
N ILE A 235 15.81 -11.80 -6.13
CA ILE A 235 15.30 -10.91 -5.09
C ILE A 235 13.79 -11.11 -5.00
N LYS A 236 13.36 -11.58 -3.83
CA LYS A 236 11.95 -11.81 -3.47
C LYS A 236 11.63 -11.07 -2.17
N TRP A 237 10.40 -11.16 -1.69
CA TRP A 237 10.01 -10.57 -0.40
C TRP A 237 9.69 -11.63 0.64
N GLY A 238 10.21 -11.44 1.85
CA GLY A 238 9.85 -12.21 3.03
C GLY A 238 8.66 -11.62 3.79
N CYS A 239 8.54 -10.31 3.78
CA CYS A 239 7.47 -9.54 4.43
C CYS A 239 7.25 -8.27 3.62
N VAL A 240 5.99 -7.92 3.37
CA VAL A 240 5.59 -6.73 2.62
C VAL A 240 4.54 -5.97 3.41
N ALA A 241 4.72 -4.66 3.50
CA ALA A 241 3.85 -3.73 4.21
C ALA A 241 3.54 -4.16 5.66
N GLY A 242 4.55 -4.72 6.35
CA GLY A 242 4.42 -5.22 7.72
C GLY A 242 3.61 -6.51 7.87
N SER A 243 3.26 -7.17 6.77
CA SER A 243 2.56 -8.46 6.74
C SER A 243 3.53 -9.58 6.35
N ASN A 244 3.33 -10.80 6.85
CA ASN A 244 4.17 -11.96 6.52
C ASN A 244 3.91 -12.52 5.11
N PHE A 245 3.16 -11.79 4.28
CA PHE A 245 2.98 -12.11 2.88
C PHE A 245 4.16 -11.58 2.07
N GLY A 246 4.52 -12.31 1.01
CA GLY A 246 5.55 -11.87 0.05
C GLY A 246 5.05 -10.81 -0.95
N GLY A 247 3.97 -10.09 -0.62
CA GLY A 247 3.31 -9.11 -1.48
C GLY A 247 2.19 -8.32 -0.80
N ILE A 248 1.67 -7.32 -1.50
CA ILE A 248 0.49 -6.52 -1.12
C ILE A 248 -0.76 -7.32 -1.42
N VAL A 249 -1.64 -7.48 -0.44
CA VAL A 249 -2.90 -8.20 -0.60
C VAL A 249 -4.07 -7.24 -0.77
N SER A 250 -4.88 -7.44 -1.80
CA SER A 250 -6.14 -6.71 -1.98
C SER A 250 -7.28 -7.63 -2.39
N TYR A 251 -8.49 -7.27 -2.00
CA TYR A 251 -9.69 -8.08 -2.17
C TYR A 251 -10.58 -7.60 -3.33
N ASP A 252 -11.37 -8.54 -3.84
CA ASP A 252 -12.50 -8.25 -4.73
C ASP A 252 -13.65 -7.58 -3.97
N LEU A 253 -14.65 -7.07 -4.71
CA LEU A 253 -15.81 -6.39 -4.11
C LEU A 253 -16.61 -7.26 -3.12
N SER A 254 -16.54 -8.59 -3.22
CA SER A 254 -17.22 -9.50 -2.30
C SER A 254 -16.37 -9.96 -1.11
N ASN A 255 -15.10 -9.53 -1.02
CA ASN A 255 -14.12 -9.97 -0.03
C ASN A 255 -13.88 -11.49 0.01
N LYS A 256 -14.10 -12.19 -1.10
CA LYS A 256 -13.94 -13.65 -1.22
C LYS A 256 -12.64 -14.05 -1.92
N ILE A 257 -12.15 -13.20 -2.80
CA ILE A 257 -10.98 -13.43 -3.64
C ILE A 257 -9.93 -12.41 -3.24
N SER A 258 -8.74 -12.91 -2.92
CA SER A 258 -7.57 -12.08 -2.65
C SER A 258 -6.57 -12.18 -3.79
N LEU A 259 -6.14 -11.03 -4.30
CA LEU A 259 -4.97 -10.89 -5.15
C LEU A 259 -3.79 -10.45 -4.28
N CYS A 260 -2.73 -11.26 -4.26
CA CYS A 260 -1.44 -10.87 -3.68
C CYS A 260 -0.48 -10.48 -4.81
N LEU A 261 0.09 -9.27 -4.71
CA LEU A 261 0.92 -8.63 -5.74
C LEU A 261 2.32 -8.32 -5.20
N SER A 262 3.38 -8.64 -5.94
CA SER A 262 4.73 -8.16 -5.62
C SER A 262 5.61 -7.94 -6.85
N PHE A 263 6.75 -7.27 -6.64
CA PHE A 263 7.79 -7.04 -7.65
C PHE A 263 9.04 -7.79 -7.23
N ASN A 264 9.49 -8.74 -8.05
CA ASN A 264 10.64 -9.56 -7.78
C ASN A 264 11.64 -9.46 -8.92
N TYR A 265 12.92 -9.67 -8.63
CA TYR A 265 13.93 -9.86 -9.66
C TYR A 265 14.27 -11.34 -9.74
N ILE A 266 13.97 -11.98 -10.86
CA ILE A 266 14.10 -13.44 -11.01
C ILE A 266 14.71 -13.72 -12.38
N ASN A 267 15.75 -14.56 -12.43
CA ASN A 267 16.42 -14.95 -13.67
C ASN A 267 16.89 -13.75 -14.51
N ASN A 268 17.46 -12.75 -13.85
CA ASN A 268 17.95 -11.50 -14.45
C ASN A 268 16.88 -10.56 -15.02
N GLU A 269 15.62 -10.71 -14.64
CA GLU A 269 14.52 -9.88 -15.14
C GLU A 269 13.63 -9.37 -14.01
N ASP A 270 13.07 -8.18 -14.22
CA ASP A 270 12.02 -7.62 -13.39
C ASP A 270 10.70 -8.34 -13.65
N ARG A 271 10.13 -8.92 -12.59
CA ARG A 271 8.90 -9.70 -12.64
C ARG A 271 7.86 -9.12 -11.69
N ILE A 272 6.65 -8.95 -12.18
CA ILE A 272 5.47 -8.78 -11.34
C ILE A 272 4.90 -10.16 -11.03
N ILE A 273 4.54 -10.37 -9.77
CA ILE A 273 4.07 -11.65 -9.27
C ILE A 273 2.61 -11.51 -8.85
N PHE A 274 1.77 -12.41 -9.37
CA PHE A 274 0.36 -12.51 -8.98
C PHE A 274 0.11 -13.83 -8.29
N GLN A 275 -0.39 -13.77 -7.05
CA GLN A 275 -0.66 -14.94 -6.22
C GLN A 275 -2.14 -15.01 -5.83
N PHE A 276 -2.71 -16.21 -5.97
CA PHE A 276 -4.10 -16.52 -5.66
C PHE A 276 -4.22 -17.84 -4.92
N TYR A 277 -5.17 -17.96 -3.99
CA TYR A 277 -5.46 -19.26 -3.39
C TYR A 277 -6.29 -20.12 -4.35
N SER A 278 -5.88 -21.37 -4.54
CA SER A 278 -6.50 -22.27 -5.53
C SER A 278 -7.96 -22.62 -5.23
N ASN A 279 -8.40 -22.46 -3.98
CA ASN A 279 -9.78 -22.68 -3.54
C ASN A 279 -10.68 -21.46 -3.78
N GLN A 280 -10.10 -20.27 -4.01
CA GLN A 280 -10.84 -19.05 -4.32
C GLN A 280 -11.05 -18.92 -5.82
N LEU A 281 -9.99 -19.14 -6.61
CA LEU A 281 -10.01 -18.86 -8.03
C LEU A 281 -9.08 -19.79 -8.82
N LYS A 282 -9.55 -20.21 -10.01
CA LYS A 282 -8.80 -21.03 -10.96
C LYS A 282 -8.48 -20.21 -12.21
N ILE A 283 -7.36 -19.53 -12.19
CA ILE A 283 -6.83 -18.79 -13.34
C ILE A 283 -6.04 -19.74 -14.25
N LYS A 284 -6.15 -19.53 -15.56
CA LYS A 284 -5.49 -20.29 -16.61
C LYS A 284 -4.59 -19.40 -17.46
N LYS A 285 -3.71 -20.05 -18.23
CA LYS A 285 -2.95 -19.37 -19.27
C LYS A 285 -3.91 -18.71 -20.27
N GLY A 286 -3.65 -17.46 -20.63
CA GLY A 286 -4.48 -16.65 -21.53
C GLY A 286 -5.50 -15.76 -20.83
N ASP A 287 -5.77 -15.98 -19.54
CA ASP A 287 -6.50 -15.00 -18.72
C ASP A 287 -5.65 -13.74 -18.54
N SER A 288 -6.26 -12.63 -18.12
CA SER A 288 -5.54 -11.37 -17.97
C SER A 288 -5.85 -10.65 -16.67
N ILE A 289 -4.88 -9.85 -16.21
CA ILE A 289 -4.97 -9.00 -15.04
C ILE A 289 -4.67 -7.57 -15.46
N SER A 290 -5.54 -6.63 -15.11
CA SER A 290 -5.39 -5.21 -15.42
C SER A 290 -5.42 -4.37 -14.15
N PHE A 291 -4.67 -3.28 -14.13
CA PHE A 291 -4.64 -2.30 -13.05
C PHE A 291 -5.06 -0.94 -13.60
N LEU A 292 -6.14 -0.38 -13.05
CA LEU A 292 -6.61 0.98 -13.32
C LEU A 292 -6.02 1.93 -12.26
N PHE A 293 -5.55 3.08 -12.71
CA PHE A 293 -5.06 4.16 -11.87
C PHE A 293 -5.99 5.37 -11.93
N GLN A 294 -5.92 6.27 -10.94
CA GLN A 294 -6.85 7.40 -10.82
C GLN A 294 -6.83 8.35 -12.03
N ASN A 295 -5.68 8.48 -12.70
CA ASN A 295 -5.53 9.26 -13.93
C ASN A 295 -6.02 8.53 -15.20
N LYS A 296 -6.73 7.40 -15.03
CA LYS A 296 -7.25 6.54 -16.11
C LYS A 296 -6.21 5.75 -16.89
N ASN A 297 -4.95 5.75 -16.46
CA ASN A 297 -3.97 4.80 -17.00
C ASN A 297 -4.38 3.36 -16.66
N VAL A 298 -4.16 2.47 -17.61
CA VAL A 298 -4.39 1.04 -17.44
C VAL A 298 -3.12 0.29 -17.79
N ILE A 299 -2.65 -0.56 -16.87
CA ILE A 299 -1.58 -1.53 -17.14
C ILE A 299 -2.23 -2.90 -17.28
N HIS A 300 -1.96 -3.59 -18.39
CA HIS A 300 -2.59 -4.86 -18.75
C HIS A 300 -1.55 -5.97 -18.89
N PHE A 301 -1.76 -7.09 -18.19
CA PHE A 301 -0.92 -8.28 -18.22
C PHE A 301 -1.73 -9.49 -18.69
N GLU A 302 -1.32 -10.08 -19.82
CA GLU A 302 -1.81 -11.39 -20.26
C GLU A 302 -0.96 -12.48 -19.60
N LEU A 303 -1.61 -13.47 -18.99
CA LEU A 303 -0.95 -14.53 -18.24
C LEU A 303 -0.47 -15.61 -19.21
N ASN A 304 0.75 -15.45 -19.68
CA ASN A 304 1.35 -16.32 -20.70
C ASN A 304 2.07 -17.54 -20.11
N SER A 305 2.40 -17.47 -18.82
CA SER A 305 3.07 -18.52 -18.07
C SER A 305 2.10 -19.54 -17.48
N LYS A 306 2.54 -20.80 -17.31
CA LYS A 306 1.82 -21.76 -16.46
C LYS A 306 2.00 -21.33 -15.00
N PRO A 307 0.96 -21.43 -14.16
CA PRO A 307 1.10 -21.09 -12.76
C PRO A 307 2.08 -22.04 -12.08
N ILE A 308 2.91 -21.47 -11.20
CA ILE A 308 3.73 -22.22 -10.26
C ILE A 308 2.84 -22.53 -9.05
N ILE A 309 2.84 -23.79 -8.64
CA ILE A 309 2.05 -24.25 -7.49
C ILE A 309 2.95 -24.16 -6.25
N ALA A 310 2.53 -23.37 -5.27
CA ALA A 310 3.20 -23.19 -3.99
C ALA A 310 2.26 -23.49 -2.81
N LYS A 311 2.82 -23.53 -1.61
CA LYS A 311 2.09 -23.65 -0.35
C LYS A 311 2.31 -22.42 0.52
N ASP A 312 1.24 -21.92 1.13
CA ASP A 312 1.36 -20.92 2.20
C ASP A 312 1.82 -21.57 3.51
N TYR A 313 2.00 -20.76 4.55
CA TYR A 313 2.38 -21.23 5.89
C TYR A 313 1.33 -22.15 6.56
N ASN A 314 0.08 -22.12 6.09
CA ASN A 314 -1.01 -23.00 6.52
C ASN A 314 -1.21 -24.21 5.59
N ASN A 315 -0.26 -24.47 4.69
CA ASN A 315 -0.33 -25.55 3.69
C ASN A 315 -1.50 -25.43 2.68
N LYS A 316 -2.08 -24.23 2.54
CA LYS A 316 -3.04 -23.90 1.47
C LYS A 316 -2.29 -23.73 0.16
N THR A 317 -2.90 -24.22 -0.91
CA THR A 317 -2.31 -24.15 -2.25
C THR A 317 -2.46 -22.75 -2.83
N ILE A 318 -1.35 -22.20 -3.31
CA ILE A 318 -1.28 -20.91 -4.01
C ILE A 318 -0.90 -21.17 -5.47
N PHE A 319 -1.56 -20.48 -6.39
CA PHE A 319 -1.13 -20.34 -7.77
C PHE A 319 -0.37 -19.02 -7.92
N GLU A 320 0.85 -19.10 -8.42
CA GLU A 320 1.73 -17.96 -8.66
C GLU A 320 1.99 -17.79 -10.17
N PHE A 321 1.69 -16.61 -10.70
CA PHE A 321 2.04 -16.19 -12.06
C PHE A 321 3.16 -15.17 -12.01
N ARG A 322 4.08 -15.25 -12.97
CA ARG A 322 5.26 -14.38 -13.05
C ARG A 322 5.31 -13.74 -14.42
N GLU A 323 4.92 -12.48 -14.50
CA GLU A 323 4.94 -11.73 -15.75
C GLU A 323 6.04 -10.68 -15.73
N VAL A 324 6.58 -10.33 -16.90
CA VAL A 324 7.59 -9.28 -17.00
C VAL A 324 6.95 -7.94 -16.67
N ILE A 325 7.67 -7.08 -15.95
CA ILE A 325 7.27 -5.68 -15.72
C ILE A 325 8.35 -4.75 -16.22
N THR A 326 7.93 -3.64 -16.82
CA THR A 326 8.84 -2.64 -17.38
C THR A 326 9.06 -1.48 -16.43
N GLN A 327 10.10 -0.68 -16.65
CA GLN A 327 10.38 0.49 -15.83
C GLN A 327 9.30 1.56 -15.90
N ASP A 328 8.69 1.79 -17.08
CA ASP A 328 7.60 2.74 -17.21
C ASP A 328 6.37 2.31 -16.37
N GLU A 329 6.11 1.01 -16.28
CA GLU A 329 5.03 0.45 -15.46
C GLU A 329 5.33 0.52 -13.97
N LEU A 330 6.56 0.20 -13.55
CA LEU A 330 7.01 0.41 -12.18
C LEU A 330 6.89 1.89 -11.79
N LYS A 331 7.24 2.82 -12.68
CA LYS A 331 7.08 4.25 -12.46
C LYS A 331 5.61 4.64 -12.24
N ILE A 332 4.69 4.08 -13.01
CA ILE A 332 3.24 4.28 -12.79
C ILE A 332 2.82 3.79 -11.39
N PHE A 333 3.25 2.60 -10.96
CA PHE A 333 2.95 2.08 -9.63
C PHE A 333 3.54 2.92 -8.49
N GLU A 334 4.69 3.57 -8.70
CA GLU A 334 5.33 4.44 -7.71
C GLU A 334 4.66 5.82 -7.61
N GLU A 335 4.29 6.42 -8.75
CA GLU A 335 3.86 7.82 -8.81
C GLU A 335 2.34 7.97 -8.73
N GLN A 336 1.57 7.01 -9.23
CA GLN A 336 0.13 7.16 -9.44
C GLN A 336 -0.66 6.40 -8.40
N ASP A 337 -1.79 6.97 -7.96
CA ASP A 337 -2.70 6.29 -7.07
C ASP A 337 -3.44 5.19 -7.81
N PHE A 338 -3.27 3.98 -7.31
CA PHE A 338 -3.99 2.80 -7.76
C PHE A 338 -5.48 2.96 -7.46
N ASP A 339 -6.34 2.66 -8.44
CA ASP A 339 -7.80 2.75 -8.33
C ASP A 339 -8.41 1.37 -8.10
N SER A 340 -8.22 0.45 -9.04
CA SER A 340 -8.81 -0.89 -8.98
C SER A 340 -8.06 -1.87 -9.87
N TRP A 341 -8.17 -3.17 -9.58
CA TRP A 341 -7.67 -4.23 -10.44
C TRP A 341 -8.82 -5.03 -11.03
N LYS A 342 -8.60 -5.63 -12.19
CA LYS A 342 -9.56 -6.46 -12.91
C LYS A 342 -8.92 -7.75 -13.38
N ILE A 343 -9.62 -8.87 -13.20
CA ILE A 343 -9.27 -10.17 -13.79
C ILE A 343 -10.32 -10.47 -14.86
N ALA A 344 -9.87 -10.75 -16.09
CA ALA A 344 -10.75 -11.16 -17.19
C ALA A 344 -10.35 -12.56 -17.66
N PHE A 345 -11.34 -13.45 -17.77
CA PHE A 345 -11.13 -14.85 -18.14
C PHE A 345 -11.28 -15.03 -19.65
N LEU A 346 -10.37 -15.78 -20.28
CA LEU A 346 -10.41 -16.01 -21.72
C LEU A 346 -11.64 -16.83 -22.13
N SER A 347 -12.03 -17.80 -21.29
CA SER A 347 -13.11 -18.75 -21.58
C SER A 347 -14.50 -18.28 -21.13
N GLU A 348 -14.59 -17.17 -20.39
CA GLU A 348 -15.84 -16.71 -19.79
C GLU A 348 -16.02 -15.21 -20.03
N GLN A 349 -17.24 -14.74 -20.32
CA GLN A 349 -17.54 -13.30 -20.34
C GLN A 349 -17.64 -12.70 -18.91
N ASN A 350 -17.01 -13.34 -17.93
CA ASN A 350 -17.01 -12.92 -16.54
C ASN A 350 -15.75 -12.10 -16.25
N GLU A 351 -15.89 -11.10 -15.39
CA GLU A 351 -14.80 -10.29 -14.90
C GLU A 351 -14.90 -10.17 -13.38
N ILE A 352 -13.75 -10.09 -12.72
CA ILE A 352 -13.68 -9.88 -11.26
C ILE A 352 -12.95 -8.58 -11.03
N ILE A 353 -13.56 -7.69 -10.27
CA ILE A 353 -13.02 -6.37 -9.94
C ILE A 353 -12.71 -6.33 -8.45
N GLY A 354 -11.56 -5.76 -8.11
CA GLY A 354 -11.14 -5.54 -6.73
C GLY A 354 -10.23 -4.33 -6.62
N GLY A 355 -9.54 -4.20 -5.49
CA GLY A 355 -8.57 -3.11 -5.31
C GLY A 355 -9.03 -2.00 -4.35
N LEU A 356 -10.25 -2.07 -3.83
CA LEU A 356 -10.78 -1.03 -2.93
C LEU A 356 -10.36 -1.24 -1.47
N VAL A 357 -10.11 -2.49 -1.09
CA VAL A 357 -9.77 -2.90 0.28
C VAL A 357 -8.47 -3.70 0.25
N GLY A 358 -7.54 -3.37 1.15
CA GLY A 358 -6.30 -4.09 1.37
C GLY A 358 -6.37 -5.09 2.51
N TYR A 359 -5.25 -5.37 3.17
CA TYR A 359 -5.18 -6.31 4.29
C TYR A 359 -4.55 -5.68 5.53
N GLY A 360 -5.14 -5.94 6.71
CA GLY A 360 -4.57 -5.55 7.99
C GLY A 360 -4.30 -4.05 8.08
N LYS A 361 -3.02 -3.66 8.26
CA LYS A 361 -2.62 -2.25 8.44
C LYS A 361 -2.91 -1.35 7.23
N TYR A 362 -3.13 -1.93 6.06
CA TYR A 362 -3.46 -1.20 4.83
C TYR A 362 -4.83 -1.60 4.27
N GLU A 363 -5.77 -1.98 5.15
CA GLU A 363 -7.16 -2.30 4.78
C GLU A 363 -7.85 -1.14 4.05
N VAL A 364 -7.65 0.10 4.52
CA VAL A 364 -8.22 1.30 3.90
C VAL A 364 -7.47 1.65 2.61
N LYS A 365 -8.23 2.07 1.60
CA LYS A 365 -7.73 2.41 0.25
C LYS A 365 -6.51 3.33 0.22
N ASN A 366 -6.51 4.38 1.05
CA ASN A 366 -5.39 5.32 1.13
C ASN A 366 -4.09 4.61 1.57
N ASN A 367 -4.15 3.83 2.66
CA ASN A 367 -3.01 3.05 3.13
C ASN A 367 -2.61 1.93 2.15
N LEU A 368 -3.55 1.34 1.41
CA LEU A 368 -3.24 0.40 0.33
C LEU A 368 -2.39 1.07 -0.77
N ASN A 369 -2.75 2.27 -1.20
CA ASN A 369 -1.98 3.03 -2.18
C ASN A 369 -0.59 3.40 -1.64
N ILE A 370 -0.49 3.87 -0.40
CA ILE A 370 0.79 4.16 0.26
C ILE A 370 1.67 2.91 0.32
N ALA A 371 1.12 1.77 0.72
CA ALA A 371 1.86 0.51 0.83
C ALA A 371 2.37 0.01 -0.54
N LEU A 372 1.56 0.14 -1.60
CA LEU A 372 1.94 -0.24 -2.96
C LEU A 372 3.03 0.67 -3.53
N LYS A 373 2.88 1.99 -3.39
CA LYS A 373 3.91 2.97 -3.79
C LYS A 373 5.22 2.73 -3.06
N LYS A 374 5.14 2.50 -1.74
CA LYS A 374 6.32 2.20 -0.93
C LYS A 374 7.00 0.89 -1.35
N LEU A 375 6.25 -0.19 -1.58
CA LEU A 375 6.82 -1.44 -2.09
C LEU A 375 7.57 -1.22 -3.40
N THR A 376 6.98 -0.46 -4.32
CA THR A 376 7.57 -0.15 -5.62
C THR A 376 8.87 0.64 -5.49
N LYS A 377 8.86 1.66 -4.63
CA LYS A 377 10.04 2.48 -4.33
C LYS A 377 11.15 1.65 -3.67
N ASP A 378 10.82 0.86 -2.66
CA ASP A 378 11.77 -0.01 -1.96
C ASP A 378 12.36 -1.06 -2.91
N TYR A 379 11.55 -1.62 -3.82
CA TYR A 379 12.01 -2.52 -4.88
C TYR A 379 13.07 -1.84 -5.78
N LYS A 380 12.74 -0.69 -6.37
CA LYS A 380 13.65 0.03 -7.27
C LYS A 380 14.97 0.40 -6.58
N GLN A 381 14.89 0.87 -5.33
CA GLN A 381 16.07 1.18 -4.53
C GLN A 381 16.94 -0.06 -4.27
N LEU A 382 16.30 -1.18 -3.97
CA LEU A 382 16.99 -2.45 -3.72
C LEU A 382 17.70 -2.97 -4.98
N ILE A 383 17.02 -2.94 -6.14
CA ILE A 383 17.61 -3.37 -7.41
C ILE A 383 18.84 -2.53 -7.76
N ASN A 384 18.72 -1.20 -7.70
CA ASN A 384 19.83 -0.30 -7.99
C ASN A 384 21.02 -0.48 -7.03
N LYS A 385 20.77 -0.98 -5.82
CA LYS A 385 21.80 -1.25 -4.82
C LYS A 385 22.48 -2.61 -5.02
N GLU A 386 21.72 -3.66 -5.31
CA GLU A 386 22.19 -5.04 -5.28
C GLU A 386 22.62 -5.58 -6.65
N ILE A 387 22.23 -4.92 -7.75
CA ILE A 387 22.48 -5.39 -9.11
C ILE A 387 23.42 -4.43 -9.84
N GLU A 388 24.67 -4.87 -10.02
CA GLU A 388 25.65 -4.15 -10.83
C GLU A 388 25.23 -4.11 -12.30
N ASN A 389 25.37 -2.95 -12.94
CA ASN A 389 25.05 -2.72 -14.35
C ASN A 389 23.61 -3.07 -14.75
N TYR A 390 22.66 -2.95 -13.82
CA TYR A 390 21.23 -3.22 -14.05
C TYR A 390 20.71 -2.60 -15.37
N GLN A 391 20.19 -3.46 -16.26
CA GLN A 391 19.59 -3.09 -17.55
C GLN A 391 18.11 -3.46 -17.57
N PRO A 392 17.21 -2.54 -17.18
CA PRO A 392 15.78 -2.80 -17.23
C PRO A 392 15.21 -2.77 -18.64
N ILE A 393 14.09 -3.48 -18.82
CA ILE A 393 13.22 -3.29 -19.97
C ILE A 393 12.44 -1.98 -19.77
N LEU A 394 12.64 -1.01 -20.66
CA LEU A 394 12.03 0.31 -20.54
C LEU A 394 10.53 0.31 -20.83
N LYS A 395 10.12 -0.31 -21.95
CA LYS A 395 8.75 -0.29 -22.47
C LYS A 395 8.28 -1.66 -22.93
N ARG A 396 6.98 -1.91 -22.82
CA ARG A 396 6.35 -3.19 -23.20
C ARG A 396 6.49 -3.50 -24.70
N GLU A 397 6.53 -2.48 -25.55
CA GLU A 397 6.80 -2.59 -26.99
C GLU A 397 8.19 -3.20 -27.30
N ASN A 398 9.17 -2.98 -26.42
CA ASN A 398 10.51 -3.55 -26.57
C ASN A 398 10.48 -5.07 -26.36
N ILE A 399 9.62 -5.58 -25.46
CA ILE A 399 9.42 -7.02 -25.25
C ILE A 399 8.91 -7.67 -26.53
N ILE A 400 7.91 -7.08 -27.18
CA ILE A 400 7.36 -7.61 -28.44
C ILE A 400 8.42 -7.62 -29.53
N THR A 401 9.28 -6.60 -29.57
CA THR A 401 10.36 -6.49 -30.56
C THR A 401 11.45 -7.54 -30.31
N GLU A 402 11.85 -7.76 -29.06
CA GLU A 402 12.83 -8.78 -28.67
C GLU A 402 12.30 -10.20 -28.91
N VAL A 403 11.05 -10.50 -28.52
CA VAL A 403 10.41 -11.80 -28.78
C VAL A 403 10.28 -12.07 -30.29
N LYS A 404 9.94 -11.06 -31.09
CA LYS A 404 9.94 -11.17 -32.56
C LYS A 404 11.35 -11.39 -33.10
N SER A 405 12.37 -10.75 -32.54
CA SER A 405 13.75 -10.93 -33.00
C SER A 405 14.31 -12.33 -32.67
N GLN A 406 13.90 -12.94 -31.55
CA GLN A 406 14.31 -14.28 -31.15
C GLN A 406 13.59 -15.39 -31.94
N SER A 407 12.30 -15.23 -32.25
CA SER A 407 11.58 -16.22 -33.08
C SER A 407 11.88 -16.10 -34.59
N ASN A 408 12.42 -14.96 -35.04
CA ASN A 408 12.77 -14.74 -36.44
C ASN A 408 14.16 -15.25 -36.83
N ASN A 409 15.03 -15.65 -35.91
CA ASN A 409 16.40 -16.08 -36.23
C ASN A 409 16.57 -17.59 -36.44
N GLU A 410 15.48 -18.37 -36.38
CA GLU A 410 15.56 -19.79 -36.73
C GLU A 410 15.50 -19.99 -38.24
N GLU A 411 16.54 -20.64 -38.77
CA GLU A 411 16.60 -21.06 -40.17
C GLU A 411 15.44 -22.02 -40.48
N CYS A 412 14.70 -21.73 -41.55
CA CYS A 412 13.53 -22.50 -41.94
C CYS A 412 13.58 -22.83 -43.43
N HIS A 413 13.00 -23.96 -43.83
CA HIS A 413 13.01 -24.39 -45.22
C HIS A 413 11.62 -24.31 -45.83
N VAL A 414 11.52 -23.91 -47.10
CA VAL A 414 10.33 -24.16 -47.94
C VAL A 414 10.59 -25.43 -48.72
N TYR A 415 9.64 -26.36 -48.71
CA TYR A 415 9.78 -27.65 -49.37
C TYR A 415 8.63 -27.95 -50.34
N LEU A 416 8.93 -28.84 -51.28
CA LEU A 416 7.96 -29.52 -52.14
C LEU A 416 8.07 -31.03 -51.90
N MET A 417 6.96 -31.66 -51.54
CA MET A 417 6.84 -33.11 -51.43
C MET A 417 5.81 -33.64 -52.44
N VAL A 418 5.88 -34.91 -52.81
CA VAL A 418 4.91 -35.59 -53.67
C VAL A 418 4.34 -36.83 -52.98
N ASP A 419 3.05 -37.08 -53.13
CA ASP A 419 2.43 -38.37 -52.79
C ASP A 419 2.41 -39.24 -54.05
N THR A 420 3.29 -40.24 -54.12
CA THR A 420 3.48 -41.08 -55.30
C THR A 420 2.26 -41.96 -55.64
N THR A 421 1.29 -42.09 -54.72
CA THR A 421 0.04 -42.84 -54.98
C THR A 421 -0.90 -42.08 -55.92
N ASN A 422 -1.00 -40.76 -55.78
CA ASN A 422 -1.97 -39.93 -56.51
C ASN A 422 -1.32 -38.83 -57.36
N GLY A 423 0.00 -38.63 -57.25
CA GLY A 423 0.74 -37.61 -57.98
C GLY A 423 0.49 -36.18 -57.49
N TYR A 424 -0.10 -35.98 -56.31
CA TYR A 424 -0.33 -34.66 -55.74
C TYR A 424 0.88 -34.17 -54.96
N TYR A 425 1.04 -32.84 -54.94
CA TYR A 425 2.20 -32.18 -54.35
C TYR A 425 1.82 -31.38 -53.13
N LYS A 426 2.71 -31.34 -52.14
CA LYS A 426 2.57 -30.53 -50.93
C LYS A 426 3.63 -29.46 -50.90
N ILE A 427 3.21 -28.19 -50.76
CA ILE A 427 4.09 -27.04 -50.55
C ILE A 427 3.97 -26.63 -49.10
N GLY A 428 5.07 -26.62 -48.35
CA GLY A 428 5.03 -26.24 -46.94
C GLY A 428 6.38 -25.77 -46.42
N ILE A 429 6.43 -25.47 -45.12
CA ILE A 429 7.66 -25.05 -44.42
C ILE A 429 8.01 -25.94 -43.24
N SER A 430 9.30 -26.12 -42.99
CA SER A 430 9.80 -26.87 -41.83
C SER A 430 11.24 -26.48 -41.50
N ASN A 431 11.59 -26.50 -40.21
CA ASN A 431 12.98 -26.38 -39.77
C ASN A 431 13.80 -27.63 -40.14
N LYS A 432 13.14 -28.80 -40.27
CA LYS A 432 13.74 -30.09 -40.66
C LYS A 432 12.83 -30.83 -41.66
N PRO A 433 12.90 -30.55 -42.97
CA PRO A 433 12.05 -31.18 -44.00
C PRO A 433 12.07 -32.71 -44.01
N GLU A 434 13.25 -33.32 -43.83
CA GLU A 434 13.42 -34.79 -43.77
C GLU A 434 12.68 -35.41 -42.58
N TYR A 435 12.66 -34.73 -41.43
CA TYR A 435 11.88 -35.19 -40.28
C TYR A 435 10.38 -35.04 -40.53
N ARG A 436 9.98 -33.97 -41.22
CA ARG A 436 8.59 -33.73 -41.60
C ARG A 436 8.09 -34.78 -42.58
N GLU A 437 8.92 -35.19 -43.54
CA GLU A 437 8.66 -36.30 -44.45
C GLU A 437 8.36 -37.59 -43.68
N LYS A 438 9.24 -38.01 -42.76
CA LYS A 438 9.02 -39.19 -41.91
C LYS A 438 7.72 -39.14 -41.10
N THR A 439 7.36 -37.96 -40.60
CA THR A 439 6.12 -37.73 -39.86
C THR A 439 4.88 -37.87 -40.76
N LEU A 440 4.97 -37.47 -42.03
CA LEU A 440 3.88 -37.66 -42.98
C LEU A 440 3.82 -39.11 -43.48
N GLN A 441 4.98 -39.76 -43.63
CA GLN A 441 5.10 -41.16 -44.00
C GLN A 441 4.49 -42.13 -42.99
N SER A 442 4.41 -41.76 -41.70
CA SER A 442 3.71 -42.59 -40.71
C SER A 442 2.21 -42.72 -40.97
N GLU A 443 1.60 -41.73 -41.64
CA GLU A 443 0.20 -41.80 -42.10
C GLU A 443 0.12 -42.31 -43.55
N LYS A 444 1.05 -41.89 -44.41
CA LYS A 444 1.09 -42.23 -45.84
C LYS A 444 2.53 -42.45 -46.31
N PRO A 445 3.02 -43.72 -46.34
CA PRO A 445 4.40 -44.04 -46.69
C PRO A 445 4.86 -43.60 -48.09
N THR A 446 3.92 -43.25 -48.97
CA THR A 446 4.16 -42.85 -50.37
C THR A 446 4.55 -41.38 -50.54
N ILE A 447 4.70 -40.63 -49.45
CA ILE A 447 5.10 -39.22 -49.50
C ILE A 447 6.62 -39.12 -49.56
N GLU A 448 7.15 -38.44 -50.58
CA GLU A 448 8.58 -38.25 -50.81
C GLU A 448 8.94 -36.76 -50.93
N LEU A 449 10.08 -36.37 -50.34
CA LEU A 449 10.62 -35.01 -50.45
C LEU A 449 11.35 -34.80 -51.79
N ILE A 450 10.90 -33.82 -52.58
CA ILE A 450 11.50 -33.48 -53.88
C ILE A 450 12.61 -32.45 -53.74
N ILE A 451 12.32 -31.34 -53.05
CA ILE A 451 13.27 -30.25 -52.85
C ILE A 451 12.94 -29.51 -51.56
N ALA A 452 13.97 -28.98 -50.91
CA ALA A 452 13.83 -28.03 -49.82
C ALA A 452 14.88 -26.93 -49.93
N LYS A 453 14.45 -25.66 -49.86
CA LYS A 453 15.34 -24.50 -49.84
C LYS A 453 15.39 -23.89 -48.46
N LYS A 454 16.60 -23.67 -47.95
CA LYS A 454 16.85 -23.03 -46.67
C LYS A 454 16.74 -21.51 -46.77
N PHE A 455 16.09 -20.89 -45.80
CA PHE A 455 15.99 -19.45 -45.65
C PHE A 455 16.53 -19.01 -44.29
N PRO A 456 17.12 -17.79 -44.19
CA PRO A 456 17.71 -17.30 -42.95
C PRO A 456 16.72 -17.14 -41.81
N THR A 457 15.44 -16.88 -42.14
CA THR A 457 14.38 -16.65 -41.16
C THR A 457 13.11 -17.38 -41.57
N ARG A 458 12.33 -17.81 -40.58
CA ARG A 458 10.99 -18.38 -40.79
C ARG A 458 10.05 -17.43 -41.53
N LEU A 459 10.12 -16.13 -41.25
CA LEU A 459 9.30 -15.11 -41.91
C LEU A 459 9.51 -15.07 -43.43
N ILE A 460 10.76 -15.20 -43.89
CA ILE A 460 11.06 -15.29 -45.31
C ILE A 460 10.48 -16.58 -45.90
N ALA A 461 10.66 -17.72 -45.21
CA ALA A 461 10.09 -19.00 -45.65
C ALA A 461 8.55 -18.94 -45.77
N GLU A 462 7.85 -18.38 -44.77
CA GLU A 462 6.40 -18.17 -44.80
C GLU A 462 5.97 -17.24 -45.95
N SER A 463 6.73 -16.18 -46.21
CA SER A 463 6.43 -15.26 -47.31
C SER A 463 6.58 -15.94 -48.68
N ILE A 464 7.60 -16.77 -48.86
CA ILE A 464 7.82 -17.55 -50.09
C ILE A 464 6.76 -18.65 -50.24
N GLU A 465 6.45 -19.39 -49.17
CA GLU A 465 5.41 -20.42 -49.19
C GLU A 465 4.04 -19.83 -49.54
N LYS A 466 3.66 -18.72 -48.93
CA LYS A 466 2.43 -17.98 -49.26
C LYS A 466 2.42 -17.51 -50.71
N ALA A 467 3.54 -17.03 -51.24
CA ALA A 467 3.64 -16.62 -52.64
C ALA A 467 3.44 -17.80 -53.60
N LEU A 468 4.04 -18.95 -53.32
CA LEU A 468 3.83 -20.18 -54.09
C LEU A 468 2.36 -20.64 -54.00
N HIS A 469 1.80 -20.67 -52.79
CA HIS A 469 0.41 -21.03 -52.53
C HIS A 469 -0.56 -20.17 -53.33
N ASN A 470 -0.32 -18.86 -53.40
CA ASN A 470 -1.13 -17.92 -54.17
C ASN A 470 -0.93 -18.12 -55.68
N SER A 471 0.30 -18.37 -56.12
CA SER A 471 0.63 -18.55 -57.55
C SER A 471 -0.03 -19.80 -58.15
N PHE A 472 -0.29 -20.81 -57.32
CA PHE A 472 -0.93 -22.08 -57.71
C PHE A 472 -2.31 -22.28 -57.05
N GLU A 473 -2.97 -21.22 -56.61
CA GLU A 473 -4.25 -21.29 -55.89
C GLU A 473 -5.34 -22.02 -56.69
N ASN A 474 -5.39 -21.80 -58.00
CA ASN A 474 -6.33 -22.48 -58.91
C ASN A 474 -6.06 -23.99 -59.09
N LYS A 475 -4.93 -24.49 -58.60
CA LYS A 475 -4.52 -25.91 -58.62
C LYS A 475 -4.55 -26.52 -57.23
N ARG A 476 -4.94 -25.74 -56.21
CA ARG A 476 -5.03 -26.19 -54.82
C ARG A 476 -6.20 -27.16 -54.67
N LEU A 477 -5.93 -28.29 -54.02
CA LEU A 477 -6.93 -29.30 -53.69
C LEU A 477 -7.49 -28.99 -52.29
N ARG A 478 -6.82 -29.47 -51.24
CA ARG A 478 -7.24 -29.29 -49.85
C ARG A 478 -6.04 -29.00 -48.96
N GLY A 479 -6.13 -27.91 -48.20
CA GLY A 479 -5.03 -27.43 -47.36
C GLY A 479 -3.82 -27.07 -48.21
N GLU A 480 -2.69 -27.68 -47.90
CA GLU A 480 -1.39 -27.41 -48.55
C GLU A 480 -1.10 -28.35 -49.74
N TRP A 481 -2.11 -29.09 -50.23
CA TRP A 481 -1.96 -30.05 -51.35
C TRP A 481 -2.46 -29.47 -52.68
N PHE A 482 -1.73 -29.74 -53.74
CA PHE A 482 -1.92 -29.18 -55.08
C PHE A 482 -1.85 -30.26 -56.16
N ASN A 483 -2.64 -30.09 -57.22
CA ASN A 483 -2.53 -30.88 -58.45
C ASN A 483 -1.69 -30.11 -59.47
N LEU A 484 -0.38 -30.37 -59.47
CA LEU A 484 0.59 -29.61 -60.26
C LEU A 484 1.03 -30.40 -61.51
N PRO A 485 0.77 -29.92 -62.74
CA PRO A 485 1.35 -30.50 -63.94
C PRO A 485 2.89 -30.38 -63.95
N PRO A 486 3.60 -31.22 -64.71
CA PRO A 486 5.06 -31.29 -64.70
C PRO A 486 5.78 -29.95 -64.94
N LYS A 487 5.16 -29.04 -65.71
CA LYS A 487 5.71 -27.69 -65.95
C LYS A 487 5.78 -26.88 -64.66
N ASP A 488 4.70 -26.85 -63.87
CA ASP A 488 4.64 -26.07 -62.62
C ASP A 488 5.59 -26.64 -61.56
N VAL A 489 5.70 -27.98 -61.49
CA VAL A 489 6.64 -28.66 -60.60
C VAL A 489 8.06 -28.19 -60.90
N ASN A 490 8.44 -28.12 -62.18
CA ASN A 490 9.74 -27.61 -62.60
C ASN A 490 9.91 -26.12 -62.27
N ASP A 491 8.87 -25.30 -62.40
CA ASP A 491 8.92 -23.87 -62.04
C ASP A 491 9.18 -23.68 -60.54
N ILE A 492 8.53 -24.49 -59.69
CA ILE A 492 8.76 -24.48 -58.23
C ILE A 492 10.18 -24.97 -57.92
N ILE A 493 10.61 -26.09 -58.50
CA ILE A 493 11.96 -26.63 -58.31
C ILE A 493 13.01 -25.58 -58.70
N ASN A 494 12.84 -24.87 -59.82
CA ASN A 494 13.78 -23.82 -60.23
C ASN A 494 13.74 -22.59 -59.30
N SER A 495 12.60 -22.28 -58.70
CA SER A 495 12.48 -21.21 -57.70
C SER A 495 13.12 -21.59 -56.35
N LEU A 496 13.13 -22.89 -56.03
CA LEU A 496 13.65 -23.47 -54.78
C LEU A 496 15.05 -24.10 -54.92
N LYS A 497 15.67 -24.05 -56.10
CA LYS A 497 17.12 -24.21 -56.26
C LYS A 497 17.84 -22.98 -55.70
#